data_AF-A0A948C8S6-F1
#
_entry.id   AF-A0A948C8S6-F1
#
_cell.length_a   1.000
_cell.length_b   1.000
_cell.length_c   1.000
_cell.angle_alpha   90.00
_cell.angle_beta   90.00
_cell.angle_gamma   90.00
#
_symmetry.space_group_name_H-M   'P 1'
#
loop_
_entity.id
_entity.type
_entity.pdbx_description
1 polymer ?
#
loop_
_entity_poly.entity_id
_entity_poly.type
_entity_poly.pdbx_seq_one_letter_code
_entity_poly.pdbx_strand_id
1 'polypeptide(L)' 'MGIDPKLLALLDVVIDNYICKGEPVGSKFLHSLEDIEYAPSTLRKYLNVLEKSGMVYQPYNSSGRIPTVQ' A
#
# COMPACT_ATOMS: atom_id res chain seq x y z
N MET A 1 2.49 5.61 20.26
CA MET A 1 2.65 4.46 19.35
C MET A 1 2.64 5.04 17.94
N GLY A 2 3.82 5.40 17.42
CA GLY A 2 3.94 6.05 16.10
C GLY A 2 3.97 5.02 14.99
N ILE A 3 3.46 5.39 13.83
CA ILE A 3 3.53 4.55 12.62
C ILE A 3 4.99 4.52 12.16
N ASP A 4 5.48 3.34 11.78
CA ASP A 4 6.86 3.15 11.30
C ASP A 4 7.10 4.04 10.07
N PRO A 5 8.19 4.82 10.00
CA PRO A 5 8.54 5.64 8.84
C PRO A 5 8.50 4.86 7.51
N LYS A 6 8.82 3.56 7.53
CA LYS A 6 8.75 2.71 6.33
C LYS A 6 7.32 2.48 5.84
N LEU A 7 6.36 2.42 6.75
CA LEU A 7 4.94 2.27 6.42
C LEU A 7 4.40 3.57 5.81
N LEU A 8 4.84 4.73 6.31
CA LEU A 8 4.47 6.03 5.74
C LEU A 8 5.02 6.18 4.33
N ALA A 9 6.29 5.88 4.10
CA ALA A 9 6.88 5.91 2.76
C ALA A 9 6.13 4.97 1.78
N LEU A 10 5.73 3.78 2.25
CA LEU A 10 4.94 2.87 1.42
C LEU A 10 3.54 3.42 1.14
N LEU A 11 2.91 4.06 2.13
CA LEU A 11 1.60 4.67 1.99
C LEU A 11 1.63 5.79 0.94
N ASP A 12 2.66 6.64 0.96
CA ASP A 12 2.83 7.73 -0.02
C ASP A 12 2.90 7.17 -1.44
N VAL A 13 3.71 6.12 -1.66
CA VAL A 13 3.80 5.44 -2.96
C VAL A 13 2.45 4.86 -3.39
N VAL A 14 1.68 4.28 -2.46
CA VAL A 14 0.34 3.75 -2.73
C VAL A 14 -0.63 4.86 -3.10
N ILE A 15 -0.59 6.01 -2.41
CA ILE A 15 -1.42 7.18 -2.68
C ILE A 15 -1.10 7.74 -4.06
N ASP A 16 0.17 7.99 -4.36
CA ASP A 16 0.60 8.56 -5.63
C ASP A 16 0.19 7.70 -6.82
N ASN A 17 0.40 6.38 -6.71
CA ASN A 17 -0.01 5.45 -7.75
C ASN A 17 -1.52 5.35 -7.91
N TYR A 18 -2.28 5.38 -6.80
CA TYR A 18 -3.73 5.39 -6.85
C TYR A 18 -4.27 6.68 -7.49
N ILE A 19 -3.72 7.85 -7.15
CA ILE A 19 -4.12 9.13 -7.75
C ILE A 19 -3.77 9.17 -9.23
N CYS A 20 -2.59 8.68 -9.61
CA CYS A 20 -2.12 8.72 -11.00
C CYS A 20 -2.87 7.73 -11.91
N LYS A 21 -3.17 6.51 -11.42
CA LYS A 21 -3.78 5.45 -12.23
C LYS A 21 -5.29 5.26 -12.01
N GLY A 22 -5.81 5.64 -10.85
CA GLY A 22 -7.19 5.36 -10.45
C GLY A 22 -7.47 3.88 -10.16
N GLU A 23 -6.43 3.05 -10.02
CA GLU A 23 -6.56 1.60 -9.84
C GLU A 23 -6.07 1.13 -8.45
N PRO A 24 -6.69 0.09 -7.86
CA PRO A 24 -6.23 -0.48 -6.59
C PRO A 24 -4.79 -1.02 -6.65
N VAL A 25 -3.97 -0.63 -5.69
CA VAL A 25 -2.53 -0.89 -5.69
C VAL A 25 -2.21 -2.20 -4.97
N GLY A 26 -1.65 -3.18 -5.69
CA GLY A 26 -1.28 -4.49 -5.14
C GLY A 26 0.21 -4.64 -4.84
N SER A 27 0.56 -5.60 -3.96
CA SER A 27 1.97 -5.85 -3.60
C SER A 27 2.86 -6.28 -4.78
N LYS A 28 2.30 -6.95 -5.79
CA LYS A 28 3.03 -7.29 -7.03
C LYS A 28 3.39 -6.06 -7.85
N PHE A 29 2.46 -5.10 -7.91
CA PHE A 29 2.68 -3.85 -8.62
C PHE A 29 3.70 -2.99 -7.87
N LEU A 30 3.57 -2.88 -6.54
CA LEU A 30 4.56 -2.17 -5.72
C LEU A 30 5.95 -2.77 -5.88
N HIS A 31 6.09 -4.10 -5.90
CA HIS A 31 7.38 -4.75 -6.12
C HIS A 31 7.97 -4.50 -7.53
N SER A 32 7.14 -4.14 -8.51
CA SER A 32 7.62 -3.78 -9.86
C SER A 32 8.08 -2.33 -9.98
N LEU A 33 7.87 -1.50 -8.96
CA LEU A 33 8.39 -0.14 -8.91
C LEU A 33 9.88 -0.17 -8.54
N GLU A 34 10.69 0.61 -9.26
CA GLU A 34 12.14 0.68 -9.03
C GLU A 34 12.48 1.19 -7.61
N ASP A 35 11.62 2.03 -7.03
CA ASP A 35 11.81 2.61 -5.70
C ASP A 35 11.48 1.66 -4.53
N ILE A 36 11.07 0.42 -4.81
CA ILE A 36 10.63 -0.55 -3.79
C ILE A 36 11.58 -1.75 -3.76
N GLU A 37 12.45 -1.78 -2.75
CA GLU A 37 13.38 -2.90 -2.52
C GLU A 37 12.76 -4.08 -1.74
N TYR A 38 11.50 -3.97 -1.33
CA TYR A 38 10.85 -4.98 -0.50
C TYR A 38 10.27 -6.13 -1.33
N ALA A 39 10.48 -7.35 -0.83
CA ALA A 39 9.85 -8.53 -1.40
C ALA A 39 8.30 -8.45 -1.33
N PRO A 40 7.57 -9.13 -2.24
CA PRO A 40 6.10 -9.13 -2.26
C PRO A 40 5.44 -9.58 -0.95
N SER A 41 6.11 -10.46 -0.19
CA SER A 41 5.65 -10.94 1.13
C SER A 41 5.72 -9.85 2.21
N THR A 42 6.80 -9.07 2.23
CA THR A 42 6.97 -7.93 3.13
C THR A 42 5.97 -6.83 2.80
N LEU A 43 5.79 -6.53 1.51
CA LEU A 43 4.81 -5.55 1.05
C LEU A 43 3.38 -5.95 1.46
N ARG A 44 2.99 -7.22 1.31
CA ARG A 44 1.71 -7.73 1.82
C ARG A 44 1.57 -7.51 3.32
N LYS A 45 2.62 -7.79 4.09
CA LYS A 45 2.61 -7.57 5.55
C LYS A 45 2.40 -6.10 5.87
N TYR A 46 3.10 -5.19 5.19
CA TYR A 46 3.00 -3.75 5.42
C TYR A 46 1.63 -3.20 5.01
N LEU A 47 1.10 -3.59 3.85
CA LEU A 47 -0.25 -3.25 3.43
C LEU A 47 -1.31 -3.73 4.43
N ASN A 48 -1.15 -4.93 5.01
CA ASN A 48 -2.03 -5.41 6.09
C ASN A 48 -1.92 -4.58 7.37
N VAL A 49 -0.74 -4.04 7.68
CA VAL A 49 -0.58 -3.14 8.85
C VAL A 49 -1.28 -1.81 8.59
N LEU A 50 -1.08 -1.23 7.40
CA LEU A 50 -1.76 0.00 6.96
C LEU A 50 -3.29 -0.18 6.93
N GLU A 51 -3.76 -1.36 6.53
CA GLU A 51 -5.18 -1.69 6.52
C GLU A 51 -5.75 -1.77 7.94
N LYS A 52 -5.03 -2.41 8.86
CA LYS A 52 -5.42 -2.45 10.28
C LYS A 52 -5.40 -1.09 10.95
N SER A 53 -4.56 -0.16 10.48
CA SER A 53 -4.56 1.23 10.95
C SER A 53 -5.60 2.11 10.25
N GLY A 54 -6.38 1.56 9.32
CA GLY A 54 -7.43 2.28 8.61
C GLY A 54 -6.94 3.21 7.50
N MET A 55 -5.67 3.16 7.12
CA MET A 55 -5.06 4.05 6.10
C MET A 55 -5.29 3.57 4.67
N VAL A 56 -5.50 2.27 4.50
CA VAL A 56 -5.87 1.67 3.22
C VAL A 56 -6.96 0.64 3.44
N TYR A 57 -7.72 0.30 2.40
CA TYR A 57 -8.69 -0.78 2.48
C TYR A 57 -8.71 -1.61 1.19
N GLN A 58 -9.15 -2.85 1.30
CA GLN A 58 -9.38 -3.73 0.17
C GLN A 58 -10.87 -3.70 -0.22
N PRO A 59 -11.24 -3.25 -1.44
CA PRO A 59 -12.64 -3.22 -1.85
C PRO A 59 -13.21 -4.63 -2.09
N TYR A 60 -12.40 -5.56 -2.62
CA TYR A 60 -12.78 -6.96 -2.85
C TYR A 60 -11.60 -7.89 -2.58
N ASN A 61 -11.85 -9.15 -2.17
CA ASN A 61 -10.81 -10.13 -1.78
C ASN A 61 -9.67 -10.34 -2.79
N SER A 62 -9.89 -10.07 -4.08
CA SER A 62 -8.88 -10.18 -5.14
C SER A 62 -8.25 -8.84 -5.56
N SER A 63 -8.78 -7.72 -5.10
CA SER A 63 -8.33 -6.38 -5.49
C SER A 63 -7.13 -5.91 -4.68
N GLY A 64 -6.40 -4.93 -5.23
CA GLY A 64 -5.37 -4.20 -4.50
C GLY A 64 -5.91 -3.41 -3.30
N ARG A 65 -5.08 -2.51 -2.78
CA ARG A 65 -5.44 -1.61 -1.69
C ARG A 65 -5.74 -0.21 -2.25
N ILE A 66 -6.75 0.44 -1.68
CA ILE A 66 -7.13 1.81 -1.98
C ILE A 66 -6.84 2.67 -0.74
N PRO A 67 -6.20 3.84 -0.87
CA PRO A 67 -6.04 4.79 0.23
C PRO A 67 -7.40 5.25 0.77
N THR A 68 -7.53 5.35 2.09
CA THR A 68 -8.70 5.95 2.73
C THR A 68 -8.53 7.46 2.87
N VAL A 69 -9.64 8.19 3.03
CA VAL A 69 -9.68 9.66 3.17
C VAL A 69 -9.47 10.14 4.61
N GLN A 70 -8.88 9.31 5.48
CA GLN A 70 -8.81 9.58 6.92
C GLN A 70 -7.85 10.71 7.31
#